data_AF-A0A2L0MWP2-F1
#
_entry.id   AF-A0A2L0MWP2-F1
#
_cell.length_a   1.000
_cell.length_b   1.000
_cell.length_c   1.000
_cell.angle_alpha   90.00
_cell.angle_beta   90.00
_cell.angle_gamma   90.00
#
_symmetry.space_group_name_H-M   'P 1'
#
loop_
_entity.id
_entity.type
_entity.pdbx_description
1 polymer ?
#
loop_
_entity_poly.entity_id
_entity_poly.type
_entity_poly.pdbx_seq_one_letter_code
_entity_poly.pdbx_strand_id
1 'polypeptide(L)'
;MDARITRIQAKLAALPTTEKATLGPVLTVTQVSDFEDAHGIRLPKEFRQFLTRIGHGGYGPTYGLLPMERWLGRGHPGQPAEPFPIAPDLDLPTGPDDRGDLTGSFPGTITVVYRGCSDLTLLVVAGPGRGRLVEVNAEGFFAPRFYADPDFLSWYERWLDFVLTGHRDLNWFADQMAGDEDQLVATLLDDELPARRRAAAYTFITRPDPSTTLPGTLLRALAAETHPAVRETILRALAAQGEHGRDLLTTALADPVPDVRSLAAILMATTTPPSRRLPARRREALSRHLASETDDSVRDTLQRMLEQSA
;
A
#
# COMPACT_ATOMS: atom_id res chain seq x y z
N MET A 1 7.79 21.37 -20.05
CA MET A 1 6.67 21.14 -19.11
C MET A 1 6.56 19.63 -18.94
N ASP A 2 6.42 19.13 -17.72
CA ASP A 2 6.27 17.68 -17.50
C ASP A 2 4.91 17.23 -18.06
N ALA A 3 4.91 16.21 -18.92
CA ALA A 3 3.70 15.70 -19.57
C ALA A 3 2.68 15.14 -18.56
N ARG A 4 3.13 14.73 -17.36
CA ARG A 4 2.29 14.26 -16.26
C ARG A 4 1.30 15.32 -15.78
N ILE A 5 1.69 16.60 -15.81
CA ILE A 5 0.80 17.69 -15.39
C ILE A 5 -0.45 17.72 -16.26
N THR A 6 -0.29 17.64 -17.58
CA THR A 6 -1.42 17.62 -18.51
C THR A 6 -2.30 16.38 -18.32
N ARG A 7 -1.70 15.21 -18.07
CA ARG A 7 -2.46 13.99 -17.81
C ARG A 7 -3.24 14.05 -16.50
N ILE A 8 -2.64 14.56 -15.42
CA ILE A 8 -3.33 14.76 -14.14
C ILE A 8 -4.51 15.73 -14.30
N GLN A 9 -4.32 16.85 -15.01
CA GLN A 9 -5.41 17.79 -15.29
C GLN A 9 -6.56 17.13 -16.08
N ALA A 10 -6.22 16.34 -17.10
CA ALA A 10 -7.21 15.59 -17.88
C ALA A 10 -7.95 14.56 -17.01
N LYS A 11 -7.25 13.84 -16.14
CA LYS A 11 -7.84 12.86 -15.20
C LYS A 11 -8.77 13.53 -14.21
N LEU A 12 -8.37 14.65 -13.59
CA LEU A 12 -9.21 15.44 -12.69
C LEU A 12 -10.49 15.91 -13.38
N ALA A 13 -10.40 16.35 -14.64
CA ALA A 13 -11.56 16.76 -15.44
C ALA A 13 -12.47 15.58 -15.83
N ALA A 14 -11.93 14.37 -15.90
CA ALA A 14 -12.66 13.14 -16.24
C ALA A 14 -13.30 12.44 -15.02
N LEU A 15 -13.06 12.92 -13.80
CA LEU A 15 -13.60 12.31 -12.60
C LEU A 15 -15.15 12.33 -12.59
N PRO A 16 -15.79 11.28 -12.07
CA PRO A 16 -17.24 11.28 -11.87
C PRO A 16 -17.69 12.49 -11.04
N THR A 17 -18.87 13.02 -11.33
CA THR A 17 -19.45 14.18 -10.62
C THR A 17 -19.65 13.93 -9.11
N THR A 18 -19.65 12.67 -8.68
CA THR A 18 -19.72 12.24 -7.28
C THR A 18 -18.44 12.54 -6.49
N GLU A 19 -17.28 12.63 -7.14
CA GLU A 19 -15.96 12.77 -6.48
C GLU A 19 -15.71 14.16 -5.86
N LYS A 20 -16.50 15.19 -6.22
CA LYS A 20 -16.33 16.58 -5.75
C LYS A 20 -14.86 17.01 -5.67
N ALA A 21 -14.14 16.83 -6.79
CA ALA A 21 -12.69 17.02 -6.87
C ALA A 21 -12.26 18.51 -6.83
N THR A 22 -12.29 19.09 -5.64
CA THR A 22 -11.89 20.48 -5.40
C THR A 22 -10.48 20.56 -4.85
N LEU A 23 -9.59 21.24 -5.57
CA LEU A 23 -8.25 21.60 -5.12
C LEU A 23 -8.21 23.09 -4.75
N GLY A 24 -7.32 23.47 -3.85
CA GLY A 24 -7.02 24.89 -3.62
C GLY A 24 -6.32 25.54 -4.83
N PRO A 25 -6.30 26.87 -4.91
CA PRO A 25 -5.75 27.59 -6.07
C PRO A 25 -4.27 27.29 -6.30
N VAL A 26 -3.78 27.47 -7.53
CA VAL A 26 -2.34 27.36 -7.78
C VAL A 26 -1.55 28.38 -6.95
N LEU A 27 -0.42 27.95 -6.42
CA LEU A 27 0.52 28.82 -5.73
C LEU A 27 1.39 29.56 -6.73
N THR A 28 1.69 30.82 -6.45
CA THR A 28 2.67 31.59 -7.23
C THR A 28 4.08 31.08 -6.96
N VAL A 29 4.99 31.32 -7.90
CA VAL A 29 6.41 30.99 -7.75
C VAL A 29 7.00 31.69 -6.51
N THR A 30 6.56 32.93 -6.23
CA THR A 30 6.96 33.70 -5.05
C THR A 30 6.50 33.03 -3.76
N GLN A 31 5.21 32.67 -3.63
CA GLN A 31 4.72 31.98 -2.43
C GLN A 31 5.48 30.69 -2.14
N VAL A 32 5.79 29.90 -3.17
CA VAL A 32 6.59 28.67 -3.00
C VAL A 32 8.02 29.00 -2.56
N SER A 33 8.64 30.02 -3.15
CA SER A 33 10.02 30.41 -2.81
C SER A 33 10.11 31.01 -1.41
N ASP A 34 9.12 31.81 -1.00
CA ASP A 34 9.02 32.36 0.36
C ASP A 34 8.90 31.24 1.40
N PHE A 35 8.10 30.20 1.13
CA PHE A 35 8.02 29.01 1.99
C PHE A 35 9.37 28.27 2.06
N GLU A 36 10.00 28.04 0.91
CA GLU A 36 11.31 27.39 0.82
C GLU A 36 12.39 28.16 1.62
N ASP A 37 12.43 29.49 1.50
CA ASP A 37 13.39 30.36 2.20
C ASP A 37 13.10 30.45 3.70
N ALA A 38 11.82 30.58 4.09
CA ALA A 38 11.42 30.63 5.49
C ALA A 38 11.78 29.36 6.27
N HIS A 39 11.81 28.20 5.60
CA HIS A 39 12.09 26.91 6.23
C HIS A 39 13.46 26.32 5.89
N GLY A 40 14.29 27.04 5.11
CA GLY A 40 15.64 26.60 4.74
C GLY A 40 15.66 25.33 3.89
N ILE A 41 14.64 25.12 3.07
CA ILE A 41 14.50 23.94 2.20
C ILE A 41 14.33 24.35 0.74
N ARG A 42 14.35 23.37 -0.15
CA ARG A 42 13.89 23.50 -1.54
C ARG A 42 12.93 22.38 -1.83
N LEU A 43 11.73 22.64 -2.33
CA LEU A 43 10.78 21.57 -2.61
C LEU A 43 11.26 20.71 -3.79
N PRO A 44 10.94 19.41 -3.81
CA PRO A 44 11.14 18.57 -5.00
C PRO A 44 10.47 19.18 -6.23
N LYS A 45 11.12 19.08 -7.39
CA LYS A 45 10.72 19.76 -8.63
C LYS A 45 9.29 19.39 -9.05
N GLU A 46 8.96 18.12 -8.94
CA GLU A 46 7.69 17.52 -9.32
C GLU A 46 6.55 18.05 -8.44
N PHE A 47 6.79 18.18 -7.13
CA PHE A 47 5.84 18.79 -6.20
C PHE A 47 5.67 20.30 -6.48
N ARG A 48 6.76 21.03 -6.74
CA ARG A 48 6.71 22.45 -7.13
C ARG A 48 5.89 22.66 -8.42
N GLN A 49 6.00 21.75 -9.38
CA GLN A 49 5.18 21.81 -10.59
C GLN A 49 3.70 21.56 -10.29
N PHE A 50 3.36 20.60 -9.43
CA PHE A 50 1.99 20.38 -8.99
C PHE A 50 1.38 21.65 -8.38
N LEU A 51 2.08 22.25 -7.41
CA LEU A 51 1.62 23.44 -6.69
C LEU A 51 1.35 24.64 -7.59
N THR A 52 2.20 24.85 -8.60
CA THR A 52 2.15 26.03 -9.46
C THR A 52 1.27 25.85 -10.70
N ARG A 53 0.81 24.62 -11.00
CA ARG A 53 0.08 24.31 -12.24
C ARG A 53 -1.26 23.62 -12.04
N ILE A 54 -1.44 22.91 -10.93
CA ILE A 54 -2.67 22.17 -10.63
C ILE A 54 -3.38 22.81 -9.45
N GLY A 55 -2.70 22.94 -8.32
CA GLY A 55 -3.27 23.50 -7.10
C GLY A 55 -2.53 23.06 -5.86
N HIS A 56 -3.05 23.40 -4.70
CA HIS A 56 -2.55 22.91 -3.41
C HIS A 56 -3.72 22.56 -2.49
N GLY A 57 -3.56 21.52 -1.66
CA GLY A 57 -4.61 21.09 -0.75
C GLY A 57 -5.94 20.66 -1.41
N GLY A 58 -6.79 19.97 -0.67
CA GLY A 58 -8.11 19.53 -1.15
C GLY A 58 -8.07 18.11 -1.70
N TYR A 59 -8.59 17.89 -2.91
CA TYR A 59 -8.83 16.54 -3.44
C TYR A 59 -7.56 15.68 -3.51
N GLY A 60 -7.61 14.53 -2.85
CA GLY A 60 -6.47 13.62 -2.71
C GLY A 60 -6.87 12.36 -1.94
N PRO A 61 -5.93 11.43 -1.74
CA PRO A 61 -6.19 10.18 -1.01
C PRO A 61 -6.72 10.43 0.40
N THR A 62 -7.55 9.51 0.92
CA THR A 62 -8.07 9.54 2.29
C THR A 62 -8.80 10.85 2.65
N TYR A 63 -8.23 11.69 3.54
CA TYR A 63 -8.80 12.99 3.92
C TYR A 63 -8.36 14.16 3.02
N GLY A 64 -7.68 13.86 1.91
CA GLY A 64 -7.24 14.86 0.94
C GLY A 64 -5.85 15.43 1.22
N LEU A 65 -5.36 16.20 0.24
CA LEU A 65 -4.10 16.91 0.33
C LEU A 65 -4.22 18.03 1.38
N LEU A 66 -3.18 18.18 2.19
CA LEU A 66 -3.05 19.31 3.10
C LEU A 66 -2.65 20.58 2.33
N PRO A 67 -3.26 21.73 2.66
CA PRO A 67 -2.82 23.01 2.13
C PRO A 67 -1.47 23.42 2.76
N MET A 68 -0.79 24.38 2.14
CA MET A 68 0.60 24.74 2.47
C MET A 68 0.78 25.13 3.94
N GLU A 69 -0.21 25.81 4.52
CA GLU A 69 -0.19 26.29 5.90
C GLU A 69 -0.21 25.15 6.93
N ARG A 70 -0.52 23.92 6.49
CA ARG A 70 -0.65 22.75 7.36
C ARG A 70 0.47 21.73 7.20
N TRP A 71 1.38 21.91 6.24
CA TRP A 71 2.48 20.98 6.00
C TRP A 71 3.42 20.83 7.21
N LEU A 72 3.59 21.90 7.98
CA LEU A 72 4.45 21.97 9.19
C LEU A 72 3.65 22.30 10.46
N GLY A 73 2.34 22.00 10.49
CA GLY A 73 1.43 22.38 11.56
C GLY A 73 1.70 21.71 12.92
N ARG A 74 0.84 21.98 13.93
CA ARG A 74 0.93 21.33 15.26
C ARG A 74 0.91 19.81 15.10
N GLY A 75 2.02 19.17 15.47
CA GLY A 75 2.22 17.73 15.31
C GLY A 75 3.09 17.32 14.12
N HIS A 76 3.71 18.28 13.40
CA HIS A 76 4.73 17.93 12.41
C HIS A 76 5.91 17.20 13.08
N PRO A 77 6.24 16.00 12.62
CA PRO A 77 7.30 15.20 13.22
C PRO A 77 8.65 15.68 12.66
N GLY A 78 9.35 16.58 13.37
CA GLY A 78 10.75 16.95 13.08
C GLY A 78 10.95 18.23 12.26
N GLN A 79 12.22 18.56 11.99
CA GLN A 79 12.64 19.78 11.28
C GLN A 79 12.88 19.51 9.78
N PRO A 80 12.28 20.27 8.84
CA PRO A 80 12.31 19.93 7.42
C PRO A 80 13.68 20.13 6.75
N ALA A 81 14.58 20.91 7.34
CA ALA A 81 15.93 21.14 6.80
C ALA A 81 16.94 20.04 7.20
N GLU A 82 16.67 19.30 8.27
CA GLU A 82 17.48 18.15 8.67
C GLU A 82 17.19 16.96 7.74
N PRO A 83 18.16 16.10 7.39
CA PRO A 83 17.90 15.00 6.46
C PRO A 83 17.04 13.90 7.09
N PHE A 84 16.05 13.42 6.35
CA PHE A 84 15.33 12.18 6.66
C PHE A 84 16.31 11.00 6.56
N PRO A 85 16.48 10.18 7.62
CA PRO A 85 17.59 9.23 7.67
C PRO A 85 17.36 7.94 6.85
N ILE A 86 16.11 7.63 6.51
CA ILE A 86 15.75 6.35 5.90
C ILE A 86 15.85 6.44 4.38
N ALA A 87 16.60 5.51 3.78
CA ALA A 87 16.64 5.34 2.33
C ALA A 87 15.42 4.54 1.82
N PRO A 88 14.86 4.89 0.65
CA PRO A 88 13.80 4.10 0.03
C PRO A 88 14.23 2.67 -0.27
N ASP A 89 13.24 1.79 -0.38
CA ASP A 89 13.38 0.44 -0.94
C ASP A 89 14.31 -0.49 -0.13
N LEU A 90 14.66 -0.12 1.10
CA LEU A 90 15.26 -1.03 2.09
C LEU A 90 14.19 -1.96 2.68
N ASP A 91 14.53 -3.24 2.80
CA ASP A 91 13.70 -4.23 3.48
C ASP A 91 13.83 -4.03 4.99
N LEU A 92 13.00 -3.12 5.54
CA LEU A 92 12.97 -2.86 6.96
C LEU A 92 12.19 -3.98 7.67
N PRO A 93 12.77 -4.63 8.70
CA PRO A 93 12.06 -5.66 9.45
C PRO A 93 10.79 -5.09 10.08
N THR A 94 9.68 -5.81 9.91
CA THR A 94 8.34 -5.43 10.38
C THR A 94 8.08 -5.75 11.86
N GLY A 95 9.12 -6.18 12.58
CA GLY A 95 9.05 -6.62 13.98
C GLY A 95 8.71 -5.49 14.98
N PRO A 96 8.20 -5.83 16.17
CA PRO A 96 7.97 -4.87 17.26
C PRO A 96 9.25 -4.19 17.79
N ASP A 97 10.38 -4.91 17.73
CA ASP A 97 11.56 -4.59 18.54
C ASP A 97 12.47 -3.46 17.98
N ASP A 98 12.37 -3.12 16.69
CA ASP A 98 13.15 -2.04 16.05
C ASP A 98 12.37 -0.72 15.91
N ARG A 99 11.17 -0.62 16.52
CA ARG A 99 10.25 0.53 16.31
C ARG A 99 10.65 1.79 17.09
N GLY A 100 11.49 1.66 18.11
CA GLY A 100 11.80 2.73 19.08
C GLY A 100 12.44 3.98 18.45
N ASP A 101 13.38 3.79 17.52
CA ASP A 101 14.17 4.88 16.92
C ASP A 101 13.42 5.67 15.83
N LEU A 102 12.25 5.18 15.40
CA LEU A 102 11.46 5.77 14.31
C LEU A 102 10.17 6.42 14.82
N THR A 103 10.04 6.61 16.13
CA THR A 103 8.84 7.20 16.74
C THR A 103 8.91 8.74 16.77
N GLY A 104 7.84 9.41 16.35
CA GLY A 104 7.56 10.82 16.64
C GLY A 104 8.41 11.90 15.94
N SER A 105 9.56 11.59 15.32
CA SER A 105 10.39 12.57 14.61
C SER A 105 10.79 12.09 13.22
N PHE A 106 10.30 12.76 12.18
CA PHE A 106 10.58 12.49 10.77
C PHE A 106 11.17 13.75 10.11
N PRO A 107 12.39 14.18 10.51
CA PRO A 107 13.04 15.35 9.93
C PRO A 107 13.17 15.21 8.42
N GLY A 108 13.33 16.33 7.73
CA GLY A 108 13.54 16.29 6.28
C GLY A 108 12.28 15.96 5.50
N THR A 109 11.12 16.11 6.11
CA THR A 109 9.83 15.84 5.49
C THR A 109 8.88 17.01 5.64
N ILE A 110 7.81 16.97 4.84
CA ILE A 110 6.61 17.78 5.03
C ILE A 110 5.38 16.87 4.97
N THR A 111 4.35 17.16 5.75
CA THR A 111 3.11 16.36 5.72
C THR A 111 2.22 16.79 4.57
N VAL A 112 1.97 15.88 3.60
CA VAL A 112 1.11 16.17 2.44
C VAL A 112 -0.30 15.59 2.57
N VAL A 113 -0.49 14.52 3.34
CA VAL A 113 -1.82 13.94 3.62
C VAL A 113 -1.90 13.55 5.09
N TYR A 114 -3.02 13.87 5.72
CA TYR A 114 -3.42 13.27 7.00
C TYR A 114 -4.32 12.07 6.70
N ARG A 115 -3.98 10.88 7.20
CA ARG A 115 -4.72 9.65 6.91
C ARG A 115 -5.67 9.21 8.04
N GLY A 116 -5.62 9.88 9.19
CA GLY A 116 -6.37 9.48 10.41
C GLY A 116 -5.50 8.66 11.37
N CYS A 117 -5.95 8.48 12.62
CA CYS A 117 -5.29 7.58 13.60
C CYS A 117 -3.75 7.70 13.69
N SER A 118 -3.23 8.93 13.64
CA SER A 118 -1.79 9.24 13.68
C SER A 118 -0.99 8.80 12.43
N ASP A 119 -1.65 8.33 11.37
CA ASP A 119 -1.05 7.99 10.09
C ASP A 119 -0.92 9.23 9.18
N LEU A 120 0.26 9.37 8.57
CA LEU A 120 0.63 10.51 7.74
C LEU A 120 1.27 10.02 6.44
N THR A 121 0.96 10.69 5.34
CA THR A 121 1.80 10.63 4.13
C THR A 121 2.70 11.85 4.12
N LEU A 122 4.00 11.60 4.16
CA LEU A 122 5.04 12.62 4.15
C LEU A 122 5.72 12.68 2.78
N LEU A 123 6.10 13.88 2.34
CA LEU A 123 7.01 14.08 1.22
C LEU A 123 8.41 14.34 1.77
N VAL A 124 9.39 13.55 1.35
CA VAL A 124 10.79 13.76 1.74
C VAL A 124 11.34 14.96 0.98
N VAL A 125 11.74 16.00 1.71
CA VAL A 125 12.33 17.24 1.20
C VAL A 125 13.84 17.32 1.48
N ALA A 126 14.38 16.56 2.42
CA ALA A 126 15.83 16.45 2.64
C ALA A 126 16.19 15.01 3.02
N GLY A 127 17.33 14.51 2.53
CA GLY A 127 17.79 13.14 2.78
C GLY A 127 17.78 12.22 1.54
N PRO A 128 18.14 10.93 1.69
CA PRO A 128 18.34 10.00 0.58
C PRO A 128 17.07 9.73 -0.25
N GLY A 129 15.90 9.83 0.38
CA GLY A 129 14.61 9.65 -0.28
C GLY A 129 14.00 10.92 -0.89
N ARG A 130 14.75 12.03 -1.01
CA ARG A 130 14.22 13.33 -1.48
C ARG A 130 13.37 13.18 -2.74
N GLY A 131 12.13 13.68 -2.69
CA GLY A 131 11.15 13.61 -3.77
C GLY A 131 10.18 12.43 -3.67
N ARG A 132 10.53 11.37 -2.93
CA ARG A 132 9.66 10.22 -2.66
C ARG A 132 8.68 10.53 -1.54
N LEU A 133 7.56 9.80 -1.55
CA LEU A 133 6.59 9.80 -0.46
C LEU A 133 6.81 8.61 0.46
N VAL A 134 6.57 8.83 1.74
CA VAL A 134 6.66 7.81 2.78
C VAL A 134 5.44 7.88 3.67
N GLU A 135 4.85 6.73 3.94
CA GLU A 135 3.81 6.58 4.94
C GLU A 135 4.44 6.28 6.29
N VAL A 136 3.98 6.99 7.32
CA VAL A 136 4.44 6.83 8.69
C VAL A 136 3.26 6.81 9.64
N ASN A 137 3.49 6.23 10.82
CA ASN A 137 2.60 6.36 11.96
C ASN A 137 3.33 7.13 13.06
N ALA A 138 2.75 8.24 13.52
CA ALA A 138 3.37 9.09 14.54
C ALA A 138 3.51 8.39 15.91
N GLU A 139 2.76 7.31 16.15
CA GLU A 139 2.81 6.49 17.36
C GLU A 139 3.76 5.27 17.22
N GLY A 140 4.39 5.09 16.05
CA GLY A 140 5.34 3.99 15.84
C GLY A 140 4.70 2.62 15.67
N PHE A 141 3.43 2.51 15.29
CA PHE A 141 2.79 1.20 15.07
C PHE A 141 3.38 0.40 13.90
N PHE A 142 4.04 1.07 12.95
CA PHE A 142 4.78 0.44 11.87
C PHE A 142 5.98 1.30 11.44
N ALA A 143 7.02 0.68 10.90
CA ALA A 143 8.18 1.36 10.35
C ALA A 143 7.80 2.15 9.09
N PRO A 144 8.41 3.32 8.81
CA PRO A 144 8.15 4.12 7.61
C PRO A 144 8.17 3.30 6.31
N ARG A 145 7.15 3.45 5.47
CA ARG A 145 6.96 2.68 4.24
C ARG A 145 6.94 3.60 3.04
N PHE A 146 7.91 3.44 2.15
CA PHE A 146 7.95 4.24 0.92
C PHE A 146 6.90 3.75 -0.08
N TYR A 147 6.24 4.70 -0.74
CA TYR A 147 5.40 4.39 -1.90
C TYR A 147 6.30 3.92 -3.05
N ALA A 148 5.80 3.00 -3.87
CA ALA A 148 6.50 2.49 -5.06
C ALA A 148 6.75 3.57 -6.13
N ASP A 149 6.03 4.69 -6.04
CA ASP A 149 6.14 5.80 -6.98
C ASP A 149 7.45 6.58 -6.80
N PRO A 150 8.11 6.97 -7.90
CA PRO A 150 9.40 7.65 -7.84
C PRO A 150 9.31 9.11 -7.37
N ASP A 151 8.13 9.73 -7.46
CA ASP A 151 7.91 11.12 -7.06
C ASP A 151 6.41 11.43 -6.83
N PHE A 152 6.14 12.66 -6.38
CA PHE A 152 4.79 13.14 -6.11
C PHE A 152 3.83 13.09 -7.31
N LEU A 153 4.30 13.42 -8.52
CA LEU A 153 3.42 13.45 -9.69
C LEU A 153 3.03 12.04 -10.09
N SER A 154 3.96 11.08 -10.08
CA SER A 154 3.64 9.67 -10.33
C SER A 154 2.68 9.11 -9.28
N TRP A 155 2.91 9.42 -7.99
CA TRP A 155 2.03 9.01 -6.89
C TRP A 155 0.60 9.55 -7.03
N TYR A 156 0.45 10.85 -7.29
CA TYR A 156 -0.86 11.47 -7.44
C TYR A 156 -1.56 11.01 -8.72
N GLU A 157 -0.82 10.86 -9.82
CA GLU A 157 -1.34 10.35 -11.08
C GLU A 157 -1.87 8.91 -10.93
N ARG A 158 -1.12 8.04 -10.25
CA ARG A 158 -1.53 6.65 -9.97
C ARG A 158 -2.78 6.59 -9.10
N TRP A 159 -2.87 7.47 -8.10
CA TRP A 159 -4.05 7.54 -7.27
C TRP A 159 -5.31 7.88 -8.10
N LEU A 160 -5.20 8.86 -9.01
CA LEU A 160 -6.30 9.19 -9.92
C LEU A 160 -6.65 8.02 -10.86
N ASP A 161 -5.66 7.27 -11.35
CA ASP A 161 -5.93 6.06 -12.13
C ASP A 161 -6.74 5.04 -11.33
N PHE A 162 -6.43 4.86 -10.05
CA PHE A 162 -7.13 3.91 -9.18
C PHE A 162 -8.57 4.33 -8.93
N VAL A 163 -8.81 5.64 -8.74
CA VAL A 163 -10.16 6.21 -8.65
C VAL A 163 -10.92 5.99 -9.95
N LEU A 164 -10.34 6.34 -11.10
CA LEU A 164 -11.00 6.24 -12.42
C LEU A 164 -11.27 4.80 -12.85
N THR A 165 -10.40 3.87 -12.48
CA THR A 165 -10.57 2.44 -12.80
C THR A 165 -11.50 1.72 -11.82
N GLY A 166 -11.84 2.32 -10.67
CA GLY A 166 -12.78 1.75 -9.71
C GLY A 166 -12.15 0.69 -8.78
N HIS A 167 -10.90 0.88 -8.35
CA HIS A 167 -10.30 0.00 -7.36
C HIS A 167 -11.11 0.01 -6.05
N ARG A 168 -11.39 -1.18 -5.51
CA ARG A 168 -12.41 -1.37 -4.45
C ARG A 168 -12.01 -0.86 -3.06
N ASP A 169 -10.72 -0.63 -2.82
CA ASP A 169 -10.19 -0.14 -1.54
C ASP A 169 -8.90 0.66 -1.73
N LEU A 170 -8.96 1.95 -1.38
CA LEU A 170 -7.82 2.89 -1.46
C LEU A 170 -7.17 3.12 -0.09
N ASN A 171 -7.63 2.48 0.98
CA ASN A 171 -7.03 2.59 2.31
C ASN A 171 -5.62 1.98 2.37
N TRP A 172 -5.29 1.11 1.42
CA TRP A 172 -4.00 0.43 1.34
C TRP A 172 -3.17 0.88 0.14
N PHE A 173 -3.41 2.11 -0.33
CA PHE A 173 -2.78 2.67 -1.53
C PHE A 173 -1.24 2.67 -1.49
N ALA A 174 -0.65 2.72 -0.29
CA ALA A 174 0.80 2.66 -0.11
C ALA A 174 1.42 1.29 -0.39
N ASP A 175 0.67 0.21 -0.18
CA ASP A 175 1.12 -1.14 -0.46
C ASP A 175 0.88 -1.54 -1.93
N GLN A 176 0.30 -0.65 -2.75
CA GLN A 176 -0.04 -0.90 -4.16
C GLN A 176 0.96 -0.22 -5.10
N MET A 177 0.99 -0.66 -6.36
CA MET A 177 1.81 -0.06 -7.42
C MET A 177 1.02 0.13 -8.71
N ALA A 178 1.54 0.96 -9.62
CA ALA A 178 0.94 1.16 -10.93
C ALA A 178 1.19 -0.05 -11.83
N GLY A 179 0.26 -0.29 -12.76
CA GLY A 179 0.45 -1.23 -13.85
C GLY A 179 -0.87 -1.82 -14.33
N ASP A 180 -0.91 -2.23 -15.59
CA ASP A 180 -1.91 -3.19 -16.06
C ASP A 180 -1.61 -4.60 -15.51
N GLU A 181 -2.49 -5.56 -15.80
CA GLU A 181 -2.35 -6.91 -15.27
C GLU A 181 -1.04 -7.58 -15.71
N ASP A 182 -0.64 -7.42 -16.97
CA ASP A 182 0.57 -8.04 -17.51
C ASP A 182 1.83 -7.45 -16.85
N GLN A 183 1.87 -6.14 -16.64
CA GLN A 183 2.95 -5.45 -15.93
C GLN A 183 3.05 -5.87 -14.46
N LEU A 184 1.91 -6.03 -13.78
CA LEU A 184 1.87 -6.49 -12.39
C LEU A 184 2.29 -7.96 -12.29
N VAL A 185 1.87 -8.81 -13.23
CA VAL A 185 2.30 -10.21 -13.29
C VAL A 185 3.81 -10.30 -13.52
N ALA A 186 4.35 -9.55 -14.48
CA ALA A 186 5.79 -9.52 -14.74
C ALA A 186 6.56 -9.05 -13.51
N THR A 187 6.09 -8.00 -12.84
CA THR A 187 6.73 -7.53 -11.59
C THR A 187 6.69 -8.60 -10.51
N LEU A 188 5.54 -9.26 -10.30
CA LEU A 188 5.38 -10.30 -9.29
C LEU A 188 6.29 -11.51 -9.52
N LEU A 189 6.56 -11.86 -10.78
CA LEU A 189 7.34 -13.04 -11.13
C LEU A 189 8.84 -12.75 -11.20
N ASP A 190 9.24 -11.58 -11.71
CA ASP A 190 10.59 -11.36 -12.21
C ASP A 190 11.35 -10.22 -11.51
N ASP A 191 10.69 -9.37 -10.72
CA ASP A 191 11.37 -8.23 -10.08
C ASP A 191 12.31 -8.68 -8.97
N GLU A 192 13.52 -8.10 -8.91
CA GLU A 192 14.53 -8.47 -7.91
C GLU A 192 14.12 -8.08 -6.49
N LEU A 193 13.38 -6.97 -6.33
CA LEU A 193 13.04 -6.40 -5.03
C LEU A 193 11.77 -7.06 -4.44
N PRO A 194 11.85 -7.73 -3.28
CA PRO A 194 10.68 -8.33 -2.63
C PRO A 194 9.56 -7.30 -2.36
N ALA A 195 9.93 -6.05 -2.04
CA ALA A 195 8.97 -4.97 -1.83
C ALA A 195 8.12 -4.68 -3.09
N ARG A 196 8.72 -4.75 -4.29
CA ARG A 196 8.01 -4.54 -5.56
C ARG A 196 7.12 -5.73 -5.90
N ARG A 197 7.62 -6.96 -5.72
CA ARG A 197 6.80 -8.18 -5.86
C ARG A 197 5.59 -8.16 -4.91
N ARG A 198 5.81 -7.77 -3.65
CA ARG A 198 4.75 -7.58 -2.65
C ARG A 198 3.72 -6.56 -3.11
N ALA A 199 4.15 -5.42 -3.63
CA ALA A 199 3.25 -4.37 -4.10
C ALA A 199 2.40 -4.80 -5.31
N ALA A 200 2.99 -5.58 -6.22
CA ALA A 200 2.27 -6.18 -7.34
C ALA A 200 1.19 -7.15 -6.84
N ALA A 201 1.54 -8.08 -5.95
CA ALA A 201 0.58 -9.01 -5.33
C ALA A 201 -0.55 -8.26 -4.61
N TYR A 202 -0.22 -7.20 -3.87
CA TYR A 202 -1.22 -6.43 -3.14
C TYR A 202 -2.21 -5.74 -4.08
N THR A 203 -1.73 -5.23 -5.22
CA THR A 203 -2.57 -4.54 -6.21
C THR A 203 -3.67 -5.47 -6.75
N PHE A 204 -3.41 -6.77 -6.89
CA PHE A 204 -4.42 -7.76 -7.31
C PHE A 204 -5.58 -7.97 -6.31
N ILE A 205 -5.43 -7.56 -5.05
CA ILE A 205 -6.51 -7.67 -4.05
C ILE A 205 -7.67 -6.73 -4.41
N THR A 206 -7.34 -5.51 -4.83
CA THR A 206 -8.30 -4.42 -5.04
C THR A 206 -8.60 -4.15 -6.51
N ARG A 207 -7.83 -4.76 -7.42
CA ARG A 207 -7.98 -4.65 -8.86
C ARG A 207 -9.41 -5.02 -9.31
N PRO A 208 -10.07 -4.16 -10.10
CA PRO A 208 -11.35 -4.47 -10.73
C PRO A 208 -11.14 -5.45 -11.89
N ASP A 209 -12.12 -6.35 -12.09
CA ASP A 209 -12.21 -7.27 -13.23
C ASP A 209 -10.89 -7.97 -13.62
N PRO A 210 -10.23 -8.68 -12.69
CA PRO A 210 -9.03 -9.46 -13.00
C PRO A 210 -9.33 -10.56 -14.02
N SER A 211 -8.32 -10.93 -14.83
CA SER A 211 -8.50 -12.00 -15.80
C SER A 211 -8.82 -13.35 -15.14
N THR A 212 -9.49 -14.22 -15.89
CA THR A 212 -9.85 -15.57 -15.42
C THR A 212 -8.64 -16.49 -15.22
N THR A 213 -7.47 -16.12 -15.77
CA THR A 213 -6.22 -16.88 -15.63
C THR A 213 -5.40 -16.45 -14.42
N LEU A 214 -5.69 -15.27 -13.84
CA LEU A 214 -4.96 -14.71 -12.72
C LEU A 214 -4.81 -15.68 -11.53
N PRO A 215 -5.85 -16.42 -11.06
CA PRO A 215 -5.68 -17.35 -9.94
C PRO A 215 -4.60 -18.43 -10.20
N GLY A 216 -4.52 -18.93 -11.44
CA GLY A 216 -3.48 -19.90 -11.82
C GLY A 216 -2.08 -19.27 -11.86
N THR A 217 -1.97 -18.01 -12.27
CA THR A 217 -0.71 -17.26 -12.26
C THR A 217 -0.25 -16.96 -10.83
N LEU A 218 -1.15 -16.52 -9.95
CA LEU A 218 -0.85 -16.29 -8.53
C LEU A 218 -0.41 -17.58 -7.83
N LEU A 219 -1.03 -18.72 -8.15
CA LEU A 219 -0.60 -20.01 -7.61
C LEU A 219 0.83 -20.39 -8.06
N ARG A 220 1.18 -20.14 -9.32
CA ARG A 220 2.56 -20.34 -9.82
C ARG A 220 3.55 -19.41 -9.14
N ALA A 221 3.18 -18.13 -8.97
CA ALA A 221 4.00 -17.16 -8.26
C ALA A 221 4.24 -17.58 -6.79
N LEU A 222 3.19 -18.06 -6.10
CA LEU A 222 3.28 -18.55 -4.72
C LEU A 222 4.31 -19.68 -4.58
N ALA A 223 4.33 -20.62 -5.53
CA ALA A 223 5.23 -21.76 -5.51
C ALA A 223 6.70 -21.38 -5.78
N ALA A 224 6.94 -20.32 -6.53
CA ALA A 224 8.29 -19.83 -6.85
C ALA A 224 8.83 -18.82 -5.83
N GLU A 225 7.95 -18.16 -5.06
CA GLU A 225 8.34 -17.06 -4.18
C GLU A 225 9.07 -17.54 -2.91
N THR A 226 10.23 -16.95 -2.66
CA THR A 226 11.11 -17.30 -1.53
C THR A 226 10.82 -16.47 -0.29
N HIS A 227 10.33 -15.24 -0.45
CA HIS A 227 10.09 -14.30 0.63
C HIS A 227 8.73 -14.52 1.30
N PRO A 228 8.66 -14.85 2.61
CA PRO A 228 7.42 -15.18 3.30
C PRO A 228 6.35 -14.07 3.23
N ALA A 229 6.74 -12.81 3.44
CA ALA A 229 5.80 -11.68 3.38
C ALA A 229 5.18 -11.47 1.99
N VAL A 230 5.88 -11.87 0.91
CA VAL A 230 5.33 -11.82 -0.45
C VAL A 230 4.35 -12.98 -0.63
N ARG A 231 4.70 -14.20 -0.18
CA ARG A 231 3.79 -15.36 -0.20
C ARG A 231 2.48 -15.06 0.52
N GLU A 232 2.53 -14.49 1.71
CA GLU A 232 1.33 -14.09 2.44
C GLU A 232 0.44 -13.10 1.64
N THR A 233 1.06 -12.17 0.93
CA THR A 233 0.35 -11.19 0.11
C THR A 233 -0.29 -11.87 -1.10
N ILE A 234 0.40 -12.84 -1.71
CA ILE A 234 -0.14 -13.68 -2.79
C ILE A 234 -1.35 -14.50 -2.28
N LEU A 235 -1.31 -15.03 -1.05
CA LEU A 235 -2.47 -15.72 -0.46
C LEU A 235 -3.68 -14.80 -0.33
N ARG A 236 -3.48 -13.56 0.14
CA ARG A 236 -4.55 -12.55 0.22
C ARG A 236 -5.08 -12.19 -1.18
N ALA A 237 -4.20 -12.07 -2.18
CA ALA A 237 -4.58 -11.84 -3.57
C ALA A 237 -5.41 -12.99 -4.14
N LEU A 238 -5.02 -14.25 -3.89
CA LEU A 238 -5.78 -15.44 -4.26
C LEU A 238 -7.17 -15.44 -3.60
N ALA A 239 -7.25 -15.18 -2.30
CA ALA A 239 -8.53 -15.12 -1.58
C ALA A 239 -9.47 -14.03 -2.15
N ALA A 240 -8.91 -12.90 -2.61
CA ALA A 240 -9.69 -11.84 -3.25
C ALA A 240 -10.32 -12.26 -4.60
N GLN A 241 -9.83 -13.34 -5.23
CA GLN A 241 -10.40 -13.91 -6.47
C GLN A 241 -11.64 -14.78 -6.24
N GLY A 242 -12.28 -14.66 -5.07
CA GLY A 242 -13.51 -15.38 -4.74
C GLY A 242 -13.30 -16.82 -4.28
N GLU A 243 -14.31 -17.65 -4.45
CA GLU A 243 -14.33 -19.04 -3.97
C GLU A 243 -13.28 -19.91 -4.66
N HIS A 244 -13.09 -19.72 -5.98
CA HIS A 244 -12.09 -20.46 -6.73
C HIS A 244 -10.67 -20.19 -6.20
N GLY A 245 -10.33 -18.92 -5.96
CA GLY A 245 -9.03 -18.56 -5.41
C GLY A 245 -8.83 -19.08 -3.98
N ARG A 246 -9.87 -19.08 -3.14
CA ARG A 246 -9.82 -19.67 -1.78
C ARG A 246 -9.59 -21.18 -1.80
N ASP A 247 -10.14 -21.90 -2.77
CA ASP A 247 -9.91 -23.34 -2.91
C ASP A 247 -8.44 -23.67 -3.21
N LEU A 248 -7.74 -22.80 -3.95
CA LEU A 248 -6.33 -22.97 -4.30
C LEU A 248 -5.38 -22.81 -3.12
N LEU A 249 -5.81 -22.13 -2.04
CA LEU A 249 -5.02 -21.90 -0.83
C LEU A 249 -4.66 -23.21 -0.09
N THR A 250 -5.34 -24.31 -0.38
CA THR A 250 -5.03 -25.64 0.19
C THR A 250 -3.56 -26.02 -0.01
N THR A 251 -2.95 -25.57 -1.12
CA THR A 251 -1.52 -25.81 -1.41
C THR A 251 -0.58 -25.16 -0.39
N ALA A 252 -0.96 -24.01 0.16
CA ALA A 252 -0.17 -23.25 1.13
C ALA A 252 -0.22 -23.84 2.55
N LEU A 253 -1.10 -24.81 2.81
CA LEU A 253 -1.07 -25.57 4.07
C LEU A 253 0.22 -26.39 4.21
N ALA A 254 0.97 -26.64 3.13
CA ALA A 254 2.27 -27.29 3.20
C ALA A 254 3.47 -26.31 3.27
N ASP A 255 3.23 -24.99 3.42
CA ASP A 255 4.31 -24.00 3.46
C ASP A 255 5.26 -24.25 4.64
N PRO A 256 6.59 -24.12 4.46
CA PRO A 256 7.54 -24.30 5.56
C PRO A 256 7.36 -23.28 6.69
N VAL A 257 6.79 -22.09 6.42
CA VAL A 257 6.62 -21.02 7.40
C VAL A 257 5.26 -21.15 8.12
N PRO A 258 5.23 -21.30 9.45
CA PRO A 258 3.99 -21.43 10.22
C PRO A 258 2.98 -20.30 9.99
N ASP A 259 3.44 -19.06 9.93
CA ASP A 259 2.57 -17.88 9.72
C ASP A 259 1.86 -17.93 8.36
N VAL A 260 2.54 -18.43 7.32
CA VAL A 260 1.94 -18.60 5.99
C VAL A 260 0.85 -19.68 6.01
N ARG A 261 1.10 -20.80 6.71
CA ARG A 261 0.11 -21.87 6.89
C ARG A 261 -1.12 -21.39 7.67
N SER A 262 -0.89 -20.68 8.78
CA SER A 262 -1.95 -20.07 9.59
C SER A 262 -2.80 -19.09 8.77
N LEU A 263 -2.17 -18.21 7.99
CA LEU A 263 -2.87 -17.28 7.13
C LEU A 263 -3.70 -18.01 6.05
N ALA A 264 -3.15 -19.05 5.42
CA ALA A 264 -3.87 -19.86 4.45
C ALA A 264 -5.14 -20.47 5.08
N ALA A 265 -5.03 -21.06 6.27
CA ALA A 265 -6.17 -21.62 6.99
C ALA A 265 -7.25 -20.57 7.31
N ILE A 266 -6.84 -19.38 7.78
CA ILE A 266 -7.77 -18.28 8.06
C ILE A 266 -8.50 -17.84 6.79
N LEU A 267 -7.77 -17.58 5.70
CA LEU A 267 -8.35 -17.13 4.44
C LEU A 267 -9.27 -18.20 3.83
N MET A 268 -8.90 -19.48 3.94
CA MET A 268 -9.76 -20.61 3.57
C MET A 268 -11.03 -20.68 4.42
N ALA A 269 -11.03 -20.21 5.66
CA ALA A 269 -12.21 -20.20 6.52
C ALA A 269 -13.13 -19.01 6.27
N THR A 270 -12.63 -17.92 5.69
CA THR A 270 -13.46 -16.76 5.34
C THR A 270 -14.54 -17.15 4.33
N THR A 271 -15.80 -16.84 4.67
CA THR A 271 -16.94 -17.02 3.78
C THR A 271 -17.60 -15.67 3.50
N THR A 272 -18.04 -15.49 2.25
CA THR A 272 -18.82 -14.32 1.86
C THR A 272 -20.29 -14.52 2.27
N PRO A 273 -20.96 -13.53 2.87
CA PRO A 273 -22.40 -13.61 3.12
C PRO A 273 -23.17 -13.91 1.82
N PRO A 274 -24.21 -14.77 1.83
CA PRO A 274 -24.95 -15.30 3.00
C PRO A 274 -24.43 -16.65 3.52
N SER A 275 -23.37 -17.21 2.93
CA SER A 275 -22.84 -18.52 3.29
C SER A 275 -22.17 -18.47 4.66
N ARG A 276 -22.88 -18.82 5.74
CA ARG A 276 -22.30 -18.93 7.09
C ARG A 276 -21.50 -20.21 7.33
N ARG A 277 -21.54 -21.16 6.39
CA ARG A 277 -20.85 -22.46 6.53
C ARG A 277 -19.71 -22.60 5.54
N LEU A 278 -18.56 -23.04 6.06
CA LEU A 278 -17.39 -23.39 5.26
C LEU A 278 -17.73 -24.55 4.29
N PRO A 279 -17.37 -24.48 2.99
CA PRO A 279 -17.55 -25.57 2.06
C PRO A 279 -16.88 -26.88 2.52
N ALA A 280 -17.51 -28.02 2.21
CA ALA A 280 -17.07 -29.34 2.65
C ALA A 280 -15.62 -29.64 2.25
N ARG A 281 -15.24 -29.30 1.01
CA ARG A 281 -13.87 -29.48 0.49
C ARG A 281 -12.83 -28.75 1.32
N ARG A 282 -13.09 -27.48 1.66
CA ARG A 282 -12.18 -26.66 2.47
C ARG A 282 -12.10 -27.19 3.90
N ARG A 283 -13.24 -27.57 4.50
CA ARG A 283 -13.28 -28.19 5.82
C ARG A 283 -12.46 -29.49 5.88
N GLU A 284 -12.64 -30.38 4.91
CA GLU A 284 -11.91 -31.64 4.84
C GLU A 284 -10.40 -31.41 4.72
N ALA A 285 -9.98 -30.45 3.89
CA ALA A 285 -8.57 -30.08 3.76
C ALA A 285 -7.97 -29.58 5.08
N LEU A 286 -8.66 -28.68 5.79
CA LEU A 286 -8.21 -28.18 7.10
C LEU A 286 -8.16 -29.28 8.15
N SER A 287 -9.17 -30.16 8.23
CA SER A 287 -9.19 -31.27 9.18
C SER A 287 -8.07 -32.29 8.91
N ARG A 288 -7.80 -32.60 7.63
CA ARG A 288 -6.71 -33.49 7.25
C ARG A 288 -5.35 -32.91 7.64
N HIS A 289 -5.16 -31.61 7.45
CA HIS A 289 -3.92 -30.95 7.79
C HIS A 289 -3.72 -30.83 9.31
N LEU A 290 -4.77 -30.54 10.08
CA LEU A 290 -4.73 -30.52 11.56
C LEU A 290 -4.23 -31.85 12.16
N ALA A 291 -4.53 -32.99 11.51
CA ALA A 291 -4.07 -34.30 11.97
C ALA A 291 -2.56 -34.50 11.84
N SER A 292 -1.89 -33.79 10.92
CA SER A 292 -0.45 -33.92 10.67
C SER A 292 0.37 -32.69 11.10
N GLU A 293 -0.27 -31.58 11.46
CA GLU A 293 0.42 -30.35 11.87
C GLU A 293 1.09 -30.51 13.23
N THR A 294 2.33 -30.06 13.33
CA THR A 294 3.21 -30.17 14.50
C THR A 294 3.41 -28.83 15.22
N ASP A 295 3.17 -27.72 14.54
CA ASP A 295 3.26 -26.38 15.14
C ASP A 295 2.00 -26.05 15.94
N ASP A 296 2.13 -25.83 17.24
CA ASP A 296 1.00 -25.59 18.15
C ASP A 296 0.17 -24.35 17.75
N SER A 297 0.82 -23.28 17.27
CA SER A 297 0.13 -22.05 16.87
C SER A 297 -0.76 -22.27 15.64
N VAL A 298 -0.24 -23.04 14.67
CA VAL A 298 -1.00 -23.41 13.46
C VAL A 298 -2.15 -24.35 13.83
N ARG A 299 -1.92 -25.33 14.72
CA ARG A 299 -2.97 -26.24 15.22
C ARG A 299 -4.13 -25.48 15.87
N ASP A 300 -3.82 -24.55 16.77
CA ASP A 300 -4.82 -23.72 17.45
C ASP A 300 -5.64 -22.89 16.44
N THR A 301 -4.97 -22.36 15.42
CA THR A 301 -5.64 -21.62 14.34
C THR A 301 -6.58 -22.53 13.53
N LEU A 302 -6.13 -23.72 13.13
CA LEU A 302 -6.94 -24.68 12.38
C LEU A 302 -8.17 -25.13 13.19
N GLN A 303 -8.01 -25.44 14.48
CA GLN A 303 -9.10 -25.81 15.36
C GLN A 303 -10.15 -24.70 15.44
N ARG A 304 -9.71 -23.47 15.73
CA ARG A 304 -10.58 -22.29 15.80
C ARG A 304 -11.37 -22.07 14.52
N MET A 305 -10.72 -22.21 13.36
CA MET A 305 -11.37 -22.04 12.06
C MET A 305 -12.41 -23.12 11.77
N LEU A 306 -12.14 -24.37 12.16
CA LEU A 306 -13.09 -25.49 12.02
C LEU A 306 -14.32 -25.33 12.94
N GLU A 307 -14.12 -24.86 14.16
CA GLU A 307 -15.18 -24.62 15.15
C GLU A 307 -16.08 -23.45 14.78
N GLN A 308 -15.50 -22.31 14.38
CA GLN A 308 -16.25 -21.10 13.99
C GLN A 308 -17.08 -21.28 12.72
N SER A 309 -16.76 -22.31 11.93
CA SER A 309 -17.37 -22.57 10.62
C SER A 309 -18.34 -23.76 10.59
N ALA A 310 -18.71 -24.30 11.75
CA ALA A 310 -19.62 -25.44 11.92
C ALA A 310 -21.11 -25.07 11.72
#